data_AF-A0A2T3KDC2-F1
#
_entry.id   AF-A0A2T3KDC2-F1
#
_cell.length_a   1.000
_cell.length_b   1.000
_cell.length_c   1.000
_cell.angle_alpha   90.00
_cell.angle_beta   90.00
_cell.angle_gamma   90.00
#
_symmetry.space_group_name_H-M   'P 1'
#
loop_
_entity.id
_entity.type
_entity.pdbx_description
1 polymer ?
#
loop_
_entity_poly.entity_id
_entity_poly.type
_entity_poly.pdbx_seq_one_letter_code
_entity_poly.pdbx_strand_id
1 'polypeptide(L)'
;MVSTMNAHYSSRNLLALRAPNVVMDPHKLGAMHQHRLSFVRSLIRRMANQQWHIKVTLWELSSQGFGTVIYRLITPSQYYHLVIFSNAINDEDRNDRVIAEKWDITFALIQGAVDNNCLHQLRNNVPLQEAGRNKNNVLVLARANKSVRVFNHLVDRLANGQQPDHDMLVNVGYILRTTAVYGNGKFGIADFELLADNPDFNLSFSAQMCAVYILRQFSLDWVHFLAKQQGGKTAVRLSRPLQRYLGIGNATGLGMAPYLICHPRIIDQWMFVRETAIAIISTKTITLATNRQLTTLLRRAVIHLQQIVTIDNHQQRLNHIAISELQHVLSQLSAVVIPHQYWQTLLHHSQSLSEEAQEIIIACLLELYPKQTDNLEHQMNADETLALISGTTASDLTALLEQRYQWALKIDFEQPDNNYWFWYRSADKEEPRIGIHGDDLGEEKQLPLDIARQTQALYLALKQVSPHTKIATFLLQQPHFRTIARRTWTLGHSPMGDIQINILSRRVLPIHLLRCKLAMLGATKFDPRSDRWLRVTFYQGAPLIDEIHANEWLFPILPTAKSHSEIKERHS
;
A
#
# COMPACT_ATOMS: atom_id res chain seq x y z
N MET A 1 -15.70 -6.68 -35.63
CA MET A 1 -16.44 -5.41 -35.55
C MET A 1 -15.67 -4.49 -34.64
N VAL A 2 -15.24 -3.36 -35.19
CA VAL A 2 -14.36 -2.37 -34.56
C VAL A 2 -15.14 -1.67 -33.45
N SER A 3 -14.79 -1.93 -32.19
CA SER A 3 -15.29 -1.15 -31.07
C SER A 3 -14.45 0.12 -30.97
N THR A 4 -15.14 1.23 -31.13
CA THR A 4 -14.67 2.61 -31.05
C THR A 4 -13.88 2.85 -29.77
N MET A 5 -12.56 3.10 -29.92
CA MET A 5 -11.78 3.82 -28.92
C MET A 5 -12.51 5.14 -28.62
N ASN A 6 -12.99 5.28 -27.39
CA ASN A 6 -13.70 6.46 -26.93
C ASN A 6 -12.80 7.69 -26.97
N ALA A 7 -12.86 8.41 -28.09
CA ALA A 7 -12.52 9.82 -28.18
C ALA A 7 -13.63 10.65 -27.51
N HIS A 8 -13.70 10.60 -26.19
CA HIS A 8 -14.47 11.53 -25.37
C HIS A 8 -13.54 12.28 -24.41
N TYR A 9 -12.56 12.98 -24.99
CA TYR A 9 -11.83 14.04 -24.30
C TYR A 9 -11.89 15.29 -25.18
N SER A 10 -13.02 15.99 -25.14
CA SER A 10 -13.13 17.34 -25.68
C SER A 10 -13.97 18.22 -24.76
N SER A 11 -13.34 19.34 -24.41
CA SER A 11 -13.90 20.58 -23.84
C SER A 11 -14.70 20.50 -22.53
N ARG A 12 -13.98 20.26 -21.43
CA ARG A 12 -14.22 20.93 -20.12
C ARG A 12 -12.83 21.35 -19.64
N ASN A 13 -12.67 22.57 -19.13
CA ASN A 13 -11.40 23.10 -18.56
C ASN A 13 -10.49 21.96 -18.10
N LEU A 14 -9.49 21.60 -18.91
CA LEU A 14 -8.59 20.49 -18.61
C LEU A 14 -7.85 20.88 -17.33
N LEU A 15 -8.28 20.30 -16.23
CA LEU A 15 -7.62 20.45 -14.94
C LEU A 15 -6.15 20.07 -15.15
N ALA A 16 -5.24 21.02 -14.96
CA ALA A 16 -3.83 20.80 -15.20
C ALA A 16 -3.29 19.83 -14.14
N LEU A 17 -3.02 18.59 -14.55
CA LEU A 17 -2.33 17.62 -13.72
C LEU A 17 -0.87 18.05 -13.52
N ARG A 18 -0.26 17.66 -12.40
CA ARG A 18 1.18 17.85 -12.23
C ARG A 18 1.93 17.03 -13.28
N ALA A 19 3.07 17.55 -13.72
CA ALA A 19 3.85 16.94 -14.79
C ALA A 19 4.37 15.54 -14.37
N PRO A 20 4.43 14.56 -15.29
CA PRO A 20 4.85 13.20 -14.95
C PRO A 20 6.26 13.09 -14.37
N ASN A 21 7.19 13.95 -14.77
CA ASN A 21 8.54 13.99 -14.20
C ASN A 21 8.57 14.44 -12.73
N VAL A 22 7.50 15.08 -12.24
CA VAL A 22 7.34 15.39 -10.82
C VAL A 22 6.67 14.22 -10.11
N VAL A 23 5.56 13.72 -10.66
CA VAL A 23 4.74 12.68 -10.00
C VAL A 23 5.44 11.32 -9.96
N MET A 24 6.12 10.96 -11.05
CA MET A 24 6.76 9.65 -11.22
C MET A 24 8.23 9.65 -10.79
N ASP A 25 8.68 10.71 -10.12
CA ASP A 25 9.99 10.75 -9.48
C ASP A 25 10.02 9.84 -8.23
N PRO A 26 11.05 8.99 -8.05
CA PRO A 26 11.12 8.07 -6.93
C PRO A 26 11.10 8.75 -5.56
N HIS A 27 11.71 9.92 -5.37
CA HIS A 27 11.69 10.60 -4.08
C HIS A 27 10.29 11.10 -3.74
N LYS A 28 9.56 11.61 -4.74
CA LYS A 28 8.14 11.99 -4.61
C LYS A 28 7.25 10.81 -4.23
N LEU A 29 7.36 9.71 -4.99
CA LEU A 29 6.64 8.47 -4.74
C LEU A 29 7.01 7.88 -3.35
N GLY A 30 8.27 8.03 -2.97
CA GLY A 30 8.82 7.59 -1.70
C GLY A 30 8.36 8.38 -0.49
N ALA A 31 7.87 9.61 -0.66
CA ALA A 31 7.35 10.46 0.42
C ALA A 31 5.84 10.31 0.64
N MET A 32 5.16 9.49 -0.17
CA MET A 32 3.70 9.33 -0.08
C MET A 32 3.24 8.77 1.27
N HIS A 33 2.07 9.24 1.70
CA HIS A 33 1.34 8.75 2.88
C HIS A 33 0.01 8.15 2.48
N GLN A 34 -0.59 7.34 3.37
CA GLN A 34 -1.98 6.94 3.20
C GLN A 34 -2.88 8.16 3.00
N HIS A 35 -3.89 8.01 2.15
CA HIS A 35 -4.83 9.07 1.82
C HIS A 35 -6.21 8.48 1.54
N ARG A 36 -7.18 9.33 1.27
CA ARG A 36 -8.57 8.93 1.06
C ARG A 36 -8.75 7.82 0.01
N LEU A 37 -8.00 7.86 -1.08
CA LEU A 37 -8.05 6.85 -2.15
C LEU A 37 -7.28 5.54 -1.85
N SER A 38 -6.58 5.43 -0.71
CA SER A 38 -5.84 4.20 -0.38
C SER A 38 -6.80 3.02 -0.19
N PHE A 39 -6.36 1.80 -0.49
CA PHE A 39 -7.27 0.65 -0.59
C PHE A 39 -7.92 0.26 0.73
N VAL A 40 -7.20 0.32 1.85
CA VAL A 40 -7.83 0.14 3.18
C VAL A 40 -8.91 1.18 3.46
N ARG A 41 -8.76 2.41 2.95
CA ARG A 41 -9.71 3.51 3.15
C ARG A 41 -10.96 3.31 2.31
N SER A 42 -10.77 3.00 1.03
CA SER A 42 -11.86 2.65 0.11
C SER A 42 -12.64 1.44 0.60
N LEU A 43 -11.95 0.39 1.05
CA LEU A 43 -12.60 -0.82 1.56
C LEU A 43 -13.48 -0.54 2.79
N ILE A 44 -12.99 0.21 3.78
CA ILE A 44 -13.78 0.54 4.99
C ILE A 44 -14.98 1.41 4.63
N ARG A 45 -14.84 2.35 3.70
CA ARG A 45 -16.00 3.12 3.19
C ARG A 45 -17.00 2.23 2.48
N ARG A 46 -16.54 1.28 1.65
CA ARG A 46 -17.42 0.31 0.98
C ARG A 46 -18.18 -0.52 2.00
N MET A 47 -17.48 -1.09 2.99
CA MET A 47 -18.09 -1.82 4.11
C MET A 47 -19.15 -1.00 4.83
N ALA A 48 -18.87 0.28 5.12
CA ALA A 48 -19.81 1.19 5.76
C ALA A 48 -21.04 1.44 4.88
N ASN A 49 -20.84 1.84 3.62
CA ASN A 49 -21.91 2.21 2.69
C ASN A 49 -22.81 1.02 2.34
N GLN A 50 -22.24 -0.18 2.27
CA GLN A 50 -22.96 -1.41 1.95
C GLN A 50 -23.38 -2.21 3.19
N GLN A 51 -23.16 -1.67 4.39
CA GLN A 51 -23.55 -2.31 5.66
C GLN A 51 -23.03 -3.75 5.79
N TRP A 52 -21.74 -3.96 5.52
CA TRP A 52 -21.12 -5.28 5.70
C TRP A 52 -21.04 -5.63 7.19
N HIS A 53 -21.22 -6.91 7.50
CA HIS A 53 -21.19 -7.40 8.88
C HIS A 53 -20.13 -8.49 9.05
N ILE A 54 -19.39 -8.44 10.16
CA ILE A 54 -18.40 -9.45 10.52
C ILE A 54 -18.82 -10.08 11.85
N LYS A 55 -18.88 -11.42 11.91
CA LYS A 55 -19.19 -12.15 13.14
C LYS A 55 -18.32 -13.38 13.30
N VAL A 56 -18.03 -13.76 14.54
CA VAL A 56 -17.36 -15.04 14.86
C VAL A 56 -18.37 -16.18 14.66
N THR A 57 -17.97 -17.22 13.94
CA THR A 57 -18.78 -18.44 13.75
C THR A 57 -18.15 -19.68 14.38
N LEU A 58 -16.84 -19.65 14.65
CA LEU A 58 -16.12 -20.71 15.36
C LEU A 58 -15.06 -20.07 16.26
N TRP A 59 -14.99 -20.48 17.52
CA TRP A 59 -13.94 -20.08 18.47
C TRP A 59 -13.46 -21.31 19.25
N GLU A 60 -12.49 -22.03 18.69
CA GLU A 60 -11.91 -23.25 19.25
C GLU A 60 -10.44 -23.00 19.60
N LEU A 61 -10.22 -22.14 20.60
CA LEU A 61 -8.89 -21.92 21.18
C LEU A 61 -8.76 -22.64 22.52
N SER A 62 -7.61 -23.26 22.77
CA SER A 62 -7.22 -23.78 24.08
C SER A 62 -7.08 -22.64 25.10
N SER A 63 -6.92 -22.96 26.39
CA SER A 63 -6.66 -21.94 27.42
C SER A 63 -5.36 -21.16 27.18
N GLN A 64 -4.41 -21.74 26.42
CA GLN A 64 -3.18 -21.09 25.97
C GLN A 64 -3.35 -20.28 24.68
N GLY A 65 -4.54 -20.28 24.08
CA GLY A 65 -4.86 -19.47 22.89
C GLY A 65 -4.47 -20.10 21.56
N PHE A 66 -4.29 -21.42 21.50
CA PHE A 66 -3.95 -22.15 20.27
C PHE A 66 -5.16 -22.92 19.74
N GLY A 67 -5.31 -23.00 18.42
CA GLY A 67 -6.43 -23.69 17.78
C GLY A 67 -6.99 -22.94 16.57
N THR A 68 -8.30 -23.02 16.37
CA THR A 68 -8.97 -22.53 15.14
C THR A 68 -10.02 -21.49 15.46
N VAL A 69 -10.04 -20.39 14.71
CA VAL A 69 -11.09 -19.36 14.77
C VAL A 69 -11.60 -19.06 13.37
N ILE A 70 -12.91 -18.88 13.22
CA ILE A 70 -13.52 -18.51 11.94
C ILE A 70 -14.37 -17.25 12.15
N TYR A 71 -14.04 -16.22 11.37
CA TYR A 71 -14.88 -15.04 11.19
C TYR A 71 -15.63 -15.17 9.87
N ARG A 72 -16.94 -14.91 9.90
CA ARG A 72 -17.77 -14.79 8.72
C ARG A 72 -17.98 -13.32 8.39
N LEU A 73 -17.60 -12.95 7.17
CA LEU A 73 -17.95 -11.67 6.55
C LEU A 73 -19.23 -11.86 5.73
N ILE A 74 -20.20 -10.98 5.93
CA ILE A 74 -21.48 -10.96 5.24
C ILE A 74 -21.57 -9.65 4.46
N THR A 75 -21.68 -9.76 3.13
CA THR A 75 -21.90 -8.64 2.21
C THR A 75 -23.34 -8.70 1.68
N PRO A 76 -23.84 -7.68 0.98
CA PRO A 76 -25.16 -7.74 0.34
C PRO A 76 -25.26 -8.83 -0.74
N SER A 77 -24.13 -9.23 -1.33
CA SER A 77 -24.09 -10.13 -2.47
C SER A 77 -23.81 -11.58 -2.05
N GLN A 78 -22.92 -11.81 -1.07
CA GLN A 78 -22.54 -13.14 -0.63
C GLN A 78 -21.84 -13.14 0.75
N TYR A 79 -21.25 -14.27 1.13
CA TYR A 79 -20.49 -14.40 2.37
C TYR A 79 -19.12 -15.03 2.13
N TYR A 80 -18.19 -14.63 3.00
CA TYR A 80 -16.81 -15.09 3.01
C TYR A 80 -16.43 -15.52 4.42
N HIS A 81 -15.37 -16.31 4.54
CA HIS A 81 -14.84 -16.71 5.83
C HIS A 81 -13.35 -16.42 5.89
N LEU A 82 -12.92 -15.77 6.98
CA LEU A 82 -11.52 -15.76 7.38
C LEU A 82 -11.30 -16.91 8.37
N VAL A 83 -10.57 -17.93 7.93
CA VAL A 83 -10.17 -19.08 8.77
C VAL A 83 -8.77 -18.80 9.31
N ILE A 84 -8.62 -18.83 10.63
CA ILE A 84 -7.40 -18.50 11.35
C ILE A 84 -6.94 -19.72 12.15
N PHE A 85 -5.69 -20.10 11.95
CA PHE A 85 -5.00 -21.13 12.74
C PHE A 85 -3.95 -20.47 13.64
N SER A 86 -4.10 -20.67 14.95
CA SER A 86 -3.17 -20.20 15.98
C SER A 86 -2.35 -21.37 16.51
N ASN A 87 -1.02 -21.28 16.39
CA ASN A 87 -0.09 -22.36 16.69
C ASN A 87 0.87 -21.99 17.83
N ALA A 88 1.26 -22.99 18.61
CA ALA A 88 2.37 -22.87 19.54
C ALA A 88 3.69 -22.92 18.77
N ILE A 89 4.52 -21.90 18.95
CA ILE A 89 5.89 -21.86 18.43
C ILE A 89 6.83 -21.42 19.54
N ASN A 90 8.05 -21.96 19.53
CA ASN A 90 9.12 -21.55 20.45
C ASN A 90 9.60 -20.13 20.11
N ASP A 91 10.11 -19.39 21.10
CA ASP A 91 10.59 -18.02 20.86
C ASP A 91 11.75 -17.96 19.87
N GLU A 92 12.62 -18.96 19.87
CA GLU A 92 13.76 -19.06 18.93
C GLU A 92 13.33 -19.31 17.47
N ASP A 93 12.15 -19.91 17.27
CA ASP A 93 11.57 -20.16 15.95
C ASP A 93 10.88 -18.91 15.37
N ARG A 94 10.70 -17.83 16.16
CA ARG A 94 10.04 -16.59 15.73
C ARG A 94 10.98 -15.74 14.89
N ASN A 95 10.74 -15.74 13.58
CA ASN A 95 11.48 -14.88 12.65
C ASN A 95 10.53 -13.99 11.84
N ASP A 96 10.91 -12.71 11.73
CA ASP A 96 10.17 -11.68 10.98
C ASP A 96 10.39 -11.74 9.47
N ARG A 97 11.31 -12.61 9.02
CA ARG A 97 11.64 -12.77 7.62
C ARG A 97 10.64 -13.71 6.95
N VAL A 98 10.43 -13.47 5.65
CA VAL A 98 9.58 -14.30 4.80
C VAL A 98 10.11 -15.76 4.69
N ILE A 99 11.41 -15.97 4.95
CA ILE A 99 12.06 -17.28 4.96
C ILE A 99 11.75 -18.13 6.20
N ALA A 100 11.01 -17.63 7.19
CA ALA A 100 10.60 -18.42 8.35
C ALA A 100 9.84 -19.69 7.91
N GLU A 101 9.81 -20.71 8.77
CA GLU A 101 9.07 -21.96 8.52
C GLU A 101 7.85 -22.12 9.44
N LYS A 102 7.83 -21.38 10.55
CA LYS A 102 6.76 -21.41 11.54
C LYS A 102 6.27 -20.00 11.85
N TRP A 103 4.98 -19.90 12.13
CA TRP A 103 4.32 -18.64 12.48
C TRP A 103 3.31 -18.88 13.59
N ASP A 104 3.12 -17.86 14.44
CA ASP A 104 2.09 -17.91 15.47
C ASP A 104 0.72 -18.07 14.81
N ILE A 105 0.48 -17.36 13.70
CA ILE A 105 -0.79 -17.33 12.99
C ILE A 105 -0.61 -17.62 11.50
N THR A 106 -1.45 -18.49 10.96
CA THR A 106 -1.69 -18.60 9.52
C THR A 106 -3.17 -18.47 9.24
N PHE A 107 -3.55 -17.88 8.11
CA PHE A 107 -4.95 -17.61 7.83
C PHE A 107 -5.26 -17.58 6.33
N ALA A 108 -6.52 -17.86 6.01
CA ALA A 108 -7.03 -17.85 4.65
C ALA A 108 -8.40 -17.15 4.58
N LEU A 109 -8.58 -16.27 3.58
CA LEU A 109 -9.89 -15.69 3.23
C LEU A 109 -10.50 -16.49 2.09
N ILE A 110 -11.75 -16.92 2.25
CA ILE A 110 -12.37 -17.91 1.37
C ILE A 110 -13.75 -17.43 0.96
N GLN A 111 -14.08 -17.59 -0.32
CA GLN A 111 -15.43 -17.37 -0.83
C GLN A 111 -16.29 -18.62 -0.62
N GLY A 112 -17.49 -18.43 -0.06
CA GLY A 112 -18.45 -19.50 0.20
C GLY A 112 -18.30 -20.14 1.59
N ALA A 113 -18.98 -21.28 1.79
CA ALA A 113 -19.05 -21.95 3.08
C ALA A 113 -17.78 -22.73 3.42
N VAL A 114 -17.47 -22.82 4.71
CA VAL A 114 -16.41 -23.67 5.25
C VAL A 114 -17.06 -24.83 5.96
N ASP A 115 -17.25 -25.94 5.25
CA ASP A 115 -17.66 -27.20 5.85
C ASP A 115 -16.44 -27.90 6.52
N ASN A 116 -16.69 -29.01 7.21
CA ASN A 116 -15.63 -29.73 7.92
C ASN A 116 -14.52 -30.21 6.97
N ASN A 117 -14.88 -30.65 5.76
CA ASN A 117 -13.90 -31.13 4.78
C ASN A 117 -12.98 -29.98 4.29
N CYS A 118 -13.57 -28.82 3.98
CA CYS A 118 -12.86 -27.60 3.64
C CYS A 118 -11.94 -27.18 4.80
N LEU A 119 -12.45 -27.18 6.04
CA LEU A 119 -11.64 -26.84 7.21
C LEU A 119 -10.45 -27.77 7.40
N HIS A 120 -10.64 -29.08 7.24
CA HIS A 120 -9.56 -30.07 7.28
C HIS A 120 -8.52 -29.83 6.19
N GLN A 121 -8.95 -29.54 4.96
CA GLN A 121 -8.04 -29.24 3.86
C GLN A 121 -7.22 -27.98 4.11
N LEU A 122 -7.84 -26.91 4.59
CA LEU A 122 -7.16 -25.66 4.93
C LEU A 122 -6.13 -25.87 6.04
N ARG A 123 -6.52 -26.59 7.10
CA ARG A 123 -5.63 -26.88 8.23
C ARG A 123 -4.36 -27.60 7.79
N ASN A 124 -4.47 -28.51 6.82
CA ASN A 124 -3.34 -29.29 6.32
C ASN A 124 -2.49 -28.55 5.27
N ASN A 125 -3.02 -27.53 4.59
CA ASN A 125 -2.35 -26.89 3.45
C ASN A 125 -1.95 -25.44 3.68
N VAL A 126 -2.74 -24.66 4.41
CA VAL A 126 -2.47 -23.22 4.64
C VAL A 126 -1.13 -23.01 5.37
N PRO A 127 -0.78 -23.80 6.42
CA PRO A 127 0.51 -23.66 7.08
C PRO A 127 1.71 -24.03 6.21
N LEU A 128 1.53 -24.88 5.18
CA LEU A 128 2.62 -25.39 4.32
C LEU A 128 3.10 -24.38 3.27
N GLN A 129 2.34 -23.31 3.02
CA GLN A 129 2.72 -22.22 2.09
C GLN A 129 3.09 -22.75 0.68
N GLU A 130 4.34 -22.62 0.25
CA GLU A 130 4.84 -23.09 -1.05
C GLU A 130 4.57 -24.59 -1.29
N ALA A 131 4.66 -25.42 -0.25
CA ALA A 131 4.43 -26.86 -0.32
C ALA A 131 2.94 -27.23 -0.23
N GLY A 132 2.08 -26.30 0.19
CA GLY A 132 0.64 -26.51 0.31
C GLY A 132 -0.08 -26.44 -1.03
N ARG A 133 -1.27 -27.05 -1.11
CA ARG A 133 -2.17 -26.94 -2.26
C ARG A 133 -3.56 -26.51 -1.79
N ASN A 134 -4.04 -25.41 -2.34
CA ASN A 134 -5.31 -24.81 -1.97
C ASN A 134 -6.30 -24.90 -3.13
N LYS A 135 -7.58 -24.63 -2.83
CA LYS A 135 -8.63 -24.56 -3.84
C LYS A 135 -8.76 -23.13 -4.37
N ASN A 136 -9.27 -23.00 -5.60
CA ASN A 136 -9.46 -21.72 -6.28
C ASN A 136 -10.55 -20.82 -5.65
N ASN A 137 -11.23 -21.26 -4.58
CA ASN A 137 -12.12 -20.41 -3.79
C ASN A 137 -11.42 -19.77 -2.58
N VAL A 138 -10.17 -20.13 -2.30
CA VAL A 138 -9.30 -19.41 -1.36
C VAL A 138 -8.83 -18.14 -2.07
N LEU A 139 -9.22 -16.97 -1.60
CA LEU A 139 -8.88 -15.68 -2.22
C LEU A 139 -7.57 -15.11 -1.70
N VAL A 140 -7.27 -15.36 -0.43
CA VAL A 140 -6.09 -14.83 0.27
C VAL A 140 -5.50 -15.91 1.14
N LEU A 141 -4.18 -16.01 1.16
CA LEU A 141 -3.43 -16.81 2.12
C LEU A 141 -2.33 -15.95 2.73
N ALA A 142 -2.22 -15.97 4.05
CA ALA A 142 -1.31 -15.09 4.75
C ALA A 142 -0.85 -15.67 6.08
N ARG A 143 0.14 -15.00 6.68
CA ARG A 143 0.79 -15.42 7.93
C ARG A 143 1.25 -14.24 8.76
N ALA A 144 1.26 -14.42 10.07
CA ALA A 144 1.59 -13.38 11.03
C ALA A 144 2.23 -13.93 12.30
N ASN A 145 3.07 -13.11 12.92
CA ASN A 145 3.68 -13.37 14.21
C ASN A 145 3.20 -12.37 15.25
N LYS A 146 3.17 -12.78 16.52
CA LYS A 146 2.85 -11.89 17.63
C LYS A 146 4.03 -10.98 17.94
N SER A 147 3.74 -9.71 18.23
CA SER A 147 4.72 -8.82 18.86
C SER A 147 4.84 -9.19 20.33
N VAL A 148 5.67 -10.19 20.66
CA VAL A 148 5.72 -10.87 21.96
C VAL A 148 5.69 -9.89 23.14
N ARG A 149 6.51 -8.84 23.08
CA ARG A 149 6.62 -7.83 24.14
C ARG A 149 5.30 -7.11 24.39
N VAL A 150 4.65 -6.61 23.34
CA VAL A 150 3.37 -5.88 23.44
C VAL A 150 2.22 -6.83 23.76
N PHE A 151 2.23 -8.02 23.17
CA PHE A 151 1.24 -9.05 23.40
C PHE A 151 1.16 -9.45 24.87
N ASN A 152 2.30 -9.82 25.46
CA ASN A 152 2.36 -10.26 26.85
C ASN A 152 1.97 -9.13 27.81
N HIS A 153 2.43 -7.91 27.56
CA HIS A 153 2.03 -6.74 28.36
C HIS A 153 0.53 -6.48 28.32
N LEU A 154 -0.08 -6.53 27.14
CA LEU A 154 -1.52 -6.34 27.03
C LEU A 154 -2.29 -7.41 27.79
N VAL A 155 -1.92 -8.68 27.62
CA VAL A 155 -2.59 -9.80 28.31
C VAL A 155 -2.45 -9.65 29.82
N ASP A 156 -1.24 -9.40 30.33
CA ASP A 156 -0.97 -9.27 31.77
C ASP A 156 -1.72 -8.07 32.39
N ARG A 157 -1.61 -6.88 31.80
CA ARG A 157 -2.27 -5.67 32.32
C ARG A 157 -3.78 -5.85 32.36
N LEU A 158 -4.36 -6.35 31.27
CA LEU A 158 -5.80 -6.56 31.18
C LEU A 158 -6.28 -7.66 32.13
N ALA A 159 -5.52 -8.74 32.32
CA ALA A 159 -5.84 -9.79 33.30
C ALA A 159 -5.88 -9.24 34.73
N ASN A 160 -4.96 -8.33 35.06
CA ASN A 160 -4.87 -7.64 36.35
C ASN A 160 -5.88 -6.49 36.51
N GLY A 161 -6.82 -6.31 35.57
CA GLY A 161 -7.85 -5.27 35.64
C GLY A 161 -7.36 -3.86 35.26
N GLN A 162 -6.21 -3.75 34.61
CA GLN A 162 -5.53 -2.48 34.32
C GLN A 162 -5.44 -2.24 32.80
N GLN A 163 -5.40 -0.95 32.41
CA GLN A 163 -5.04 -0.59 31.03
C GLN A 163 -3.51 -0.64 30.84
N PRO A 164 -3.04 -0.90 29.61
CA PRO A 164 -1.61 -0.95 29.30
C PRO A 164 -0.95 0.43 29.37
N ASP A 165 0.35 0.43 29.65
CA ASP A 165 1.20 1.61 29.50
C ASP A 165 1.22 2.12 28.05
N HIS A 166 1.03 3.44 27.91
CA HIS A 166 0.99 4.19 26.67
C HIS A 166 2.33 4.16 25.93
N ASP A 167 3.45 4.30 26.63
CA ASP A 167 4.79 4.38 26.01
C ASP A 167 5.17 3.06 25.31
N MET A 168 4.67 1.95 25.83
CA MET A 168 4.88 0.64 25.22
C MET A 168 4.12 0.49 23.90
N LEU A 169 2.95 1.12 23.78
CA LEU A 169 2.13 1.06 22.56
C LEU A 169 2.67 1.98 21.46
N VAL A 170 3.29 3.12 21.80
CA VAL A 170 3.87 4.05 20.82
C VAL A 170 4.96 3.37 19.97
N ASN A 171 5.81 2.59 20.63
CA ASN A 171 6.99 1.95 20.03
C ASN A 171 6.67 0.89 18.96
N VAL A 172 5.50 0.26 19.03
CA VAL A 172 5.15 -0.86 18.13
C VAL A 172 3.83 -0.61 17.42
N GLY A 173 2.77 -0.21 18.15
CA GLY A 173 1.47 0.15 17.55
C GLY A 173 0.63 -1.01 17.01
N TYR A 174 1.02 -2.27 17.23
CA TYR A 174 0.29 -3.46 16.78
C TYR A 174 0.50 -4.68 17.68
N ILE A 175 -0.48 -5.60 17.68
CA ILE A 175 -0.45 -6.88 18.41
C ILE A 175 0.15 -7.97 17.53
N LEU A 176 -0.37 -8.10 16.31
CA LEU A 176 0.12 -9.02 15.29
C LEU A 176 0.84 -8.26 14.19
N ARG A 177 1.81 -8.92 13.58
CA ARG A 177 2.49 -8.43 12.39
C ARG A 177 2.47 -9.50 11.30
N THR A 178 1.96 -9.11 10.15
CA THR A 178 2.02 -9.92 8.93
C THR A 178 3.43 -9.90 8.36
N THR A 179 3.93 -11.05 7.91
CA THR A 179 5.19 -11.14 7.14
C THR A 179 4.90 -11.26 5.65
N ALA A 180 3.73 -11.80 5.28
CA ALA A 180 3.26 -11.81 3.91
C ALA A 180 1.73 -11.95 3.83
N VAL A 181 1.17 -11.39 2.77
CA VAL A 181 -0.25 -11.51 2.41
C VAL A 181 -0.32 -11.78 0.91
N TYR A 182 -0.73 -12.99 0.54
CA TYR A 182 -0.69 -13.47 -0.83
C TYR A 182 -2.09 -13.58 -1.45
N GLY A 183 -2.14 -13.39 -2.76
CA GLY A 183 -3.30 -13.61 -3.63
C GLY A 183 -2.80 -13.91 -5.05
N ASN A 184 -3.70 -13.88 -6.03
CA ASN A 184 -3.36 -13.98 -7.46
C ASN A 184 -2.57 -15.25 -7.80
N GLY A 185 -3.19 -16.42 -7.59
CA GLY A 185 -2.63 -17.72 -8.02
C GLY A 185 -1.53 -18.28 -7.13
N LYS A 186 -0.88 -17.46 -6.29
CA LYS A 186 0.22 -17.91 -5.43
C LYS A 186 -0.23 -19.02 -4.47
N PHE A 187 0.51 -20.13 -4.43
CA PHE A 187 0.17 -21.33 -3.65
C PHE A 187 -1.11 -22.06 -4.11
N GLY A 188 -1.51 -21.88 -5.37
CA GLY A 188 -2.70 -22.50 -5.95
C GLY A 188 -4.01 -21.92 -5.40
N ILE A 189 -3.98 -20.69 -4.87
CA ILE A 189 -5.19 -19.94 -4.50
C ILE A 189 -5.79 -19.25 -5.73
N ALA A 190 -6.92 -18.58 -5.59
CA ALA A 190 -7.61 -17.90 -6.68
C ALA A 190 -6.70 -16.95 -7.47
N ASP A 191 -6.76 -17.04 -8.80
CA ASP A 191 -6.19 -16.06 -9.73
C ASP A 191 -6.95 -14.73 -9.64
N PHE A 192 -6.27 -13.62 -9.96
CA PHE A 192 -6.87 -12.30 -9.87
C PHE A 192 -8.03 -12.12 -10.86
N GLU A 193 -8.00 -12.79 -12.02
CA GLU A 193 -9.06 -12.77 -13.02
C GLU A 193 -10.41 -13.24 -12.46
N LEU A 194 -10.41 -14.15 -11.49
CA LEU A 194 -11.64 -14.59 -10.81
C LEU A 194 -12.27 -13.49 -9.95
N LEU A 195 -11.50 -12.47 -9.58
CA LEU A 195 -11.98 -11.32 -8.82
C LEU A 195 -12.49 -10.18 -9.71
N ALA A 196 -12.23 -10.20 -11.03
CA ALA A 196 -12.56 -9.09 -11.93
C ALA A 196 -14.06 -8.72 -11.87
N ASP A 197 -14.93 -9.73 -11.85
CA ASP A 197 -16.39 -9.56 -11.77
C ASP A 197 -16.95 -9.77 -10.34
N ASN A 198 -16.08 -9.90 -9.33
CA ASN A 198 -16.53 -10.09 -7.96
C ASN A 198 -17.16 -8.79 -7.41
N PRO A 199 -18.44 -8.79 -6.98
CA PRO A 199 -19.14 -7.56 -6.61
C PRO A 199 -18.54 -6.85 -5.38
N ASP A 200 -17.82 -7.58 -4.53
CA ASP A 200 -17.28 -7.06 -3.27
C ASP A 200 -15.77 -6.77 -3.36
N PHE A 201 -15.03 -7.59 -4.11
CA PHE A 201 -13.56 -7.60 -4.17
C PHE A 201 -12.96 -7.37 -5.55
N ASN A 202 -13.70 -6.77 -6.48
CA ASN A 202 -13.19 -6.39 -7.81
C ASN A 202 -12.10 -5.31 -7.81
N LEU A 203 -11.88 -4.59 -6.70
CA LEU A 203 -10.84 -3.56 -6.64
C LEU A 203 -9.48 -4.16 -6.26
N SER A 204 -8.41 -3.60 -6.82
CA SER A 204 -7.03 -3.94 -6.53
C SER A 204 -6.77 -4.14 -5.03
N PHE A 205 -6.23 -5.30 -4.66
CA PHE A 205 -5.87 -5.71 -3.29
C PHE A 205 -7.00 -5.73 -2.24
N SER A 206 -8.27 -5.53 -2.63
CA SER A 206 -9.39 -5.37 -1.67
C SER A 206 -9.63 -6.61 -0.81
N ALA A 207 -9.53 -7.83 -1.37
CA ALA A 207 -9.64 -9.07 -0.61
C ALA A 207 -8.52 -9.22 0.43
N GLN A 208 -7.27 -8.92 0.05
CA GLN A 208 -6.10 -8.96 0.92
C GLN A 208 -6.23 -7.98 2.07
N MET A 209 -6.66 -6.75 1.77
CA MET A 209 -6.90 -5.71 2.78
C MET A 209 -8.01 -6.14 3.75
N CYS A 210 -9.10 -6.75 3.23
CA CYS A 210 -10.17 -7.30 4.07
C CYS A 210 -9.67 -8.37 5.05
N ALA A 211 -8.86 -9.31 4.55
CA ALA A 211 -8.28 -10.36 5.39
C ALA A 211 -7.43 -9.76 6.54
N VAL A 212 -6.64 -8.71 6.24
CA VAL A 212 -5.83 -8.00 7.25
C VAL A 212 -6.70 -7.23 8.25
N TYR A 213 -7.82 -6.64 7.81
CA TYR A 213 -8.76 -5.96 8.71
C TYR A 213 -9.40 -6.91 9.72
N ILE A 214 -9.84 -8.08 9.26
CA ILE A 214 -10.43 -9.09 10.15
C ILE A 214 -9.33 -9.69 11.06
N LEU A 215 -8.10 -9.87 10.58
CA LEU A 215 -6.96 -10.27 11.42
C LEU A 215 -6.70 -9.27 12.56
N ARG A 216 -6.86 -7.96 12.30
CA ARG A 216 -6.78 -6.92 13.35
C ARG A 216 -7.78 -7.20 14.46
N GLN A 217 -9.03 -7.46 14.10
CA GLN A 217 -10.07 -7.77 15.07
C GLN A 217 -9.72 -9.03 15.86
N PHE A 218 -9.30 -10.10 15.18
CA PHE A 218 -8.83 -11.31 15.84
C PHE A 218 -7.73 -11.04 16.86
N SER A 219 -6.74 -10.18 16.53
CA SER A 219 -5.66 -9.86 17.47
C SER A 219 -6.16 -9.22 18.78
N LEU A 220 -7.20 -8.38 18.71
CA LEU A 220 -7.84 -7.77 19.87
C LEU A 220 -8.63 -8.80 20.67
N ASP A 221 -9.43 -9.62 19.98
CA ASP A 221 -10.23 -10.67 20.62
C ASP A 221 -9.35 -11.74 21.28
N TRP A 222 -8.21 -12.07 20.67
CA TRP A 222 -7.25 -13.03 21.19
C TRP A 222 -6.62 -12.56 22.50
N VAL A 223 -6.18 -11.29 22.57
CA VAL A 223 -5.67 -10.68 23.80
C VAL A 223 -6.75 -10.63 24.88
N HIS A 224 -7.99 -10.23 24.55
CA HIS A 224 -9.10 -10.22 25.51
C HIS A 224 -9.41 -11.62 26.04
N PHE A 225 -9.40 -12.63 25.18
CA PHE A 225 -9.64 -14.02 25.55
C PHE A 225 -8.57 -14.51 26.53
N LEU A 226 -7.28 -14.33 26.21
CA LEU A 226 -6.20 -14.74 27.11
C LEU A 226 -6.19 -13.98 28.43
N ALA A 227 -6.45 -12.68 28.41
CA ALA A 227 -6.60 -11.89 29.62
C ALA A 227 -7.74 -12.42 30.51
N LYS A 228 -8.86 -12.84 29.89
CA LYS A 228 -9.99 -13.48 30.58
C LYS A 228 -9.61 -14.85 31.15
N GLN A 229 -8.85 -15.65 30.43
CA GLN A 229 -8.35 -16.95 30.92
C GLN A 229 -7.42 -16.78 32.13
N GLN A 230 -6.54 -15.78 32.10
CA GLN A 230 -5.56 -15.52 33.16
C GLN A 230 -6.18 -14.83 34.39
N GLY A 231 -6.99 -13.78 34.19
CA GLY A 231 -7.55 -12.96 35.28
C GLY A 231 -8.98 -13.33 35.70
N GLY A 232 -9.70 -14.15 34.93
CA GLY A 232 -11.07 -14.57 35.25
C GLY A 232 -12.04 -13.39 35.41
N LYS A 233 -12.43 -13.08 36.65
CA LYS A 233 -13.35 -11.98 36.98
C LYS A 233 -12.67 -10.61 37.04
N THR A 234 -11.36 -10.55 37.30
CA THR A 234 -10.62 -9.27 37.35
C THR A 234 -10.32 -8.72 35.97
N ALA A 235 -10.33 -9.58 34.95
CA ALA A 235 -9.94 -9.21 33.61
C ALA A 235 -10.84 -8.12 33.01
N VAL A 236 -10.23 -7.07 32.47
CA VAL A 236 -10.91 -5.96 31.77
C VAL A 236 -10.64 -6.01 30.26
N ARG A 237 -11.48 -5.31 29.49
CA ARG A 237 -11.22 -5.10 28.05
C ARG A 237 -10.34 -3.88 27.83
N LEU A 238 -9.58 -3.91 26.74
CA LEU A 238 -8.83 -2.74 26.27
C LEU A 238 -9.80 -1.61 25.95
N SER A 239 -9.46 -0.37 26.32
CA SER A 239 -10.30 0.78 26.03
C SER A 239 -10.47 0.96 24.52
N ARG A 240 -11.67 1.37 24.08
CA ARG A 240 -11.97 1.55 22.65
C ARG A 240 -10.98 2.50 21.92
N PRO A 241 -10.56 3.64 22.49
CA PRO A 241 -9.55 4.48 21.86
C PRO A 241 -8.24 3.74 21.58
N LEU A 242 -7.77 2.90 22.51
CA LEU A 242 -6.56 2.09 22.31
C LEU A 242 -6.78 0.96 21.30
N GLN A 243 -7.95 0.32 21.29
CA GLN A 243 -8.30 -0.66 20.25
C GLN A 243 -8.25 -0.03 18.85
N ARG A 244 -8.77 1.20 18.69
CA ARG A 244 -8.67 1.96 17.43
C ARG A 244 -7.22 2.30 17.08
N TYR A 245 -6.44 2.73 18.08
CA TYR A 245 -5.03 3.07 17.90
C TYR A 245 -4.16 1.89 17.48
N LEU A 246 -4.49 0.65 17.87
CA LEU A 246 -3.74 -0.53 17.46
C LEU A 246 -4.10 -0.93 16.03
N GLY A 247 -3.08 -1.14 15.21
CA GLY A 247 -3.21 -1.66 13.85
C GLY A 247 -2.65 -3.08 13.71
N ILE A 248 -2.36 -3.46 12.47
CA ILE A 248 -1.60 -4.67 12.13
C ILE A 248 -0.25 -4.26 11.56
N GLY A 249 0.82 -4.74 12.17
CA GLY A 249 2.15 -4.52 11.65
C GLY A 249 2.34 -5.24 10.31
N ASN A 250 3.25 -4.73 9.50
CA ASN A 250 3.77 -5.45 8.35
C ASN A 250 5.26 -5.17 8.19
N ALA A 251 6.02 -6.23 7.86
CA ALA A 251 7.41 -6.10 7.42
C ALA A 251 7.47 -6.33 5.91
N THR A 252 7.86 -5.30 5.16
CA THR A 252 7.94 -5.36 3.70
C THR A 252 9.39 -5.20 3.25
N GLY A 253 9.88 -6.18 2.48
CA GLY A 253 11.17 -6.13 1.79
C GLY A 253 11.04 -5.89 0.29
N LEU A 254 12.12 -6.19 -0.42
CA LEU A 254 12.28 -5.95 -1.87
C LEU A 254 11.22 -6.61 -2.75
N GLY A 255 10.53 -7.65 -2.28
CA GLY A 255 9.59 -8.42 -3.08
C GLY A 255 8.44 -7.62 -3.69
N MET A 256 8.10 -6.46 -3.13
CA MET A 256 7.05 -5.60 -3.69
C MET A 256 7.55 -4.59 -4.74
N ALA A 257 8.84 -4.29 -4.79
CA ALA A 257 9.38 -3.27 -5.70
C ALA A 257 9.22 -3.64 -7.19
N PRO A 258 9.51 -4.88 -7.63
CA PRO A 258 9.33 -5.26 -9.03
C PRO A 258 7.89 -5.17 -9.51
N TYR A 259 6.89 -5.32 -8.63
CA TYR A 259 5.48 -5.16 -9.02
C TYR A 259 5.23 -3.79 -9.66
N LEU A 260 5.82 -2.71 -9.13
CA LEU A 260 5.63 -1.35 -9.64
C LEU A 260 6.24 -1.18 -11.03
N ILE A 261 7.29 -1.95 -11.35
CA ILE A 261 7.95 -1.92 -12.65
C ILE A 261 7.23 -2.85 -13.64
N CYS A 262 6.78 -4.02 -13.20
CA CYS A 262 6.14 -5.02 -14.05
C CYS A 262 4.69 -4.68 -14.42
N HIS A 263 3.99 -3.88 -13.61
CA HIS A 263 2.59 -3.49 -13.82
C HIS A 263 2.44 -1.97 -14.08
N PRO A 264 3.12 -1.40 -15.10
CA PRO A 264 3.23 0.05 -15.25
C PRO A 264 1.90 0.74 -15.55
N ARG A 265 0.96 0.05 -16.21
CA ARG A 265 -0.38 0.58 -16.50
C ARG A 265 -1.22 0.75 -15.23
N ILE A 266 -1.08 -0.17 -14.27
CA ILE A 266 -1.71 -0.05 -12.96
C ILE A 266 -1.12 1.14 -12.21
N ILE A 267 0.20 1.31 -12.20
CA ILE A 267 0.84 2.42 -11.49
C ILE A 267 0.52 3.77 -12.13
N ASP A 268 0.56 3.86 -13.46
CA ASP A 268 0.09 5.01 -14.22
C ASP A 268 -1.34 5.39 -13.82
N GLN A 269 -2.25 4.40 -13.79
CA GLN A 269 -3.64 4.61 -13.41
C GLN A 269 -3.78 5.09 -11.96
N TRP A 270 -3.07 4.48 -11.01
CA TRP A 270 -3.10 4.91 -9.60
C TRP A 270 -2.68 6.37 -9.45
N MET A 271 -1.59 6.75 -10.10
CA MET A 271 -1.07 8.11 -10.03
C MET A 271 -2.01 9.07 -10.79
N PHE A 272 -2.52 8.70 -11.96
CA PHE A 272 -3.46 9.49 -12.73
C PHE A 272 -4.75 9.80 -11.95
N VAL A 273 -5.35 8.79 -11.31
CA VAL A 273 -6.56 8.94 -10.51
C VAL A 273 -6.31 9.87 -9.32
N ARG A 274 -5.17 9.68 -8.64
CA ARG A 274 -4.74 10.53 -7.53
C ARG A 274 -4.53 11.98 -7.97
N GLU A 275 -3.78 12.21 -9.05
CA GLU A 275 -3.52 13.55 -9.58
C GLU A 275 -4.80 14.24 -10.06
N THR A 276 -5.74 13.47 -10.61
CA THR A 276 -7.07 13.98 -10.99
C THR A 276 -7.82 14.49 -9.75
N ALA A 277 -7.81 13.76 -8.64
CA ALA A 277 -8.40 14.21 -7.38
C ALA A 277 -7.74 15.52 -6.88
N ILE A 278 -6.41 15.58 -6.90
CA ILE A 278 -5.65 16.78 -6.50
C ILE A 278 -5.99 17.96 -7.40
N ALA A 279 -6.05 17.77 -8.70
CA ALA A 279 -6.37 18.82 -9.65
C ALA A 279 -7.80 19.34 -9.45
N ILE A 280 -8.79 18.46 -9.23
CA ILE A 280 -10.16 18.86 -8.88
C ILE A 280 -10.18 19.70 -7.59
N ILE A 281 -9.49 19.25 -6.55
CA ILE A 281 -9.44 19.93 -5.24
C ILE A 281 -8.73 21.28 -5.35
N SER A 282 -7.68 21.37 -6.16
CA SER A 282 -6.90 22.61 -6.35
C SER A 282 -7.79 23.79 -6.81
N THR A 283 -8.85 23.50 -7.58
CA THR A 283 -9.80 24.51 -8.07
C THR A 283 -10.87 24.92 -7.08
N LYS A 284 -10.92 24.31 -5.89
CA LYS A 284 -11.91 24.65 -4.86
C LYS A 284 -11.47 25.88 -4.09
N THR A 285 -12.43 26.76 -3.83
CA THR A 285 -12.24 27.91 -2.95
C THR A 285 -12.10 27.44 -1.51
N ILE A 286 -11.18 28.08 -0.79
CA ILE A 286 -10.97 27.84 0.63
C ILE A 286 -12.15 28.44 1.38
N THR A 287 -12.78 27.63 2.24
CA THR A 287 -13.84 28.07 3.14
C THR A 287 -13.37 28.02 4.58
N LEU A 288 -14.04 28.72 5.50
CA LEU A 288 -13.63 28.71 6.90
C LEU A 288 -13.70 27.30 7.49
N ALA A 289 -14.72 26.52 7.11
CA ALA A 289 -14.89 25.14 7.53
C ALA A 289 -13.76 24.24 7.02
N THR A 290 -13.44 24.30 5.72
CA THR A 290 -12.38 23.46 5.13
C THR A 290 -10.99 23.88 5.62
N ASN A 291 -10.74 25.17 5.85
CA ASN A 291 -9.50 25.66 6.44
C ASN A 291 -9.31 25.17 7.89
N ARG A 292 -10.38 25.19 8.70
CA ARG A 292 -10.38 24.62 10.06
C ARG A 292 -10.13 23.12 10.04
N GLN A 293 -10.76 22.39 9.11
CA GLN A 293 -10.53 20.96 8.95
C GLN A 293 -9.07 20.66 8.57
N LEU A 294 -8.51 21.38 7.58
CA LEU A 294 -7.10 21.24 7.21
C LEU A 294 -6.19 21.51 8.42
N THR A 295 -6.43 22.60 9.14
CA THR A 295 -5.66 22.96 10.35
C THR A 295 -5.66 21.83 11.38
N THR A 296 -6.83 21.21 11.63
CA THR A 296 -6.95 20.06 12.53
C THR A 296 -6.15 18.85 12.03
N LEU A 297 -6.25 18.53 10.74
CA LEU A 297 -5.52 17.41 10.14
C LEU A 297 -4.00 17.62 10.18
N LEU A 298 -3.52 18.81 9.85
CA LEU A 298 -2.08 19.12 9.87
C LEU A 298 -1.53 19.14 11.30
N ARG A 299 -2.26 19.68 12.28
CA ARG A 299 -1.87 19.57 13.71
C ARG A 299 -1.78 18.11 14.15
N ARG A 300 -2.73 17.28 13.73
CA ARG A 300 -2.72 15.84 14.00
C ARG A 300 -1.54 15.15 13.32
N ALA A 301 -1.21 15.53 12.09
CA ALA A 301 -0.03 15.03 11.37
C ALA A 301 1.28 15.38 12.07
N VAL A 302 1.43 16.61 12.57
CA VAL A 302 2.61 17.03 13.36
C VAL A 302 2.78 16.15 14.59
N ILE A 303 1.72 15.96 15.38
CA ILE A 303 1.76 15.08 16.57
C ILE A 303 2.05 13.64 16.17
N HIS A 304 1.46 13.16 15.08
CA HIS A 304 1.72 11.81 14.57
C HIS A 304 3.19 11.61 14.23
N LEU A 305 3.81 12.53 13.49
CA LEU A 305 5.24 12.47 13.16
C LEU A 305 6.12 12.51 14.42
N GLN A 306 5.77 13.32 15.42
CA GLN A 306 6.47 13.34 16.72
C GLN A 306 6.39 12.00 17.46
N GLN A 307 5.31 11.24 17.26
CA GLN A 307 5.11 9.92 17.86
C GLN A 307 5.69 8.76 17.03
N ILE A 308 6.24 9.02 15.83
CA ILE A 308 6.92 7.98 15.06
C ILE A 308 8.30 7.76 15.65
N VAL A 309 8.55 6.53 16.10
CA VAL A 309 9.86 6.07 16.55
C VAL A 309 10.48 5.23 15.45
N THR A 310 11.65 5.65 14.95
CA THR A 310 12.44 4.90 13.98
C THR A 310 13.92 4.95 14.35
N ILE A 311 14.67 3.91 13.99
CA ILE A 311 16.14 3.87 14.20
C ILE A 311 16.91 4.50 13.04
N ASP A 312 16.23 4.84 11.95
CA ASP A 312 16.84 5.38 10.75
C ASP A 312 17.05 6.90 10.88
N ASN A 313 18.32 7.31 11.00
CA ASN A 313 18.68 8.72 11.19
C ASN A 313 18.25 9.61 10.02
N HIS A 314 18.23 9.07 8.79
CA HIS A 314 17.78 9.83 7.63
C HIS A 314 16.28 10.15 7.72
N GLN A 315 15.45 9.15 8.03
CA GLN A 315 14.02 9.32 8.23
C GLN A 315 13.70 10.19 9.44
N GLN A 316 14.45 10.08 10.54
CA GLN A 316 14.31 11.00 11.68
C GLN A 316 14.50 12.45 11.26
N ARG A 317 15.54 12.74 10.47
CA ARG A 317 15.80 14.08 9.93
C ARG A 317 14.66 14.55 9.02
N LEU A 318 14.20 13.70 8.11
CA LEU A 318 13.07 14.02 7.23
C LEU A 318 11.80 14.34 8.02
N ASN A 319 11.48 13.54 9.05
CA ASN A 319 10.34 13.78 9.93
C ASN A 319 10.47 15.12 10.67
N HIS A 320 11.67 15.46 11.16
CA HIS A 320 11.90 16.73 11.87
C HIS A 320 11.73 17.95 10.96
N ILE A 321 12.26 17.88 9.72
CA ILE A 321 12.08 18.92 8.70
C ILE A 321 10.59 19.09 8.40
N ALA A 322 9.88 18.00 8.12
CA ALA A 322 8.45 18.05 7.83
C ALA A 322 7.65 18.63 9.01
N ILE A 323 7.97 18.28 10.26
CA ILE A 323 7.33 18.88 11.45
C ILE A 323 7.50 20.41 11.46
N SER A 324 8.72 20.91 11.26
CA SER A 324 9.02 22.33 11.28
C SER A 324 8.30 23.09 10.16
N GLU A 325 8.33 22.54 8.93
CA GLU A 325 7.67 23.12 7.77
C GLU A 325 6.15 23.12 7.92
N LEU A 326 5.55 22.04 8.43
CA LEU A 326 4.11 21.97 8.68
C LEU A 326 3.68 22.94 9.78
N GLN A 327 4.49 23.16 10.81
CA GLN A 327 4.25 24.20 11.82
C GLN A 327 4.30 25.60 11.20
N HIS A 328 5.22 25.86 10.27
CA HIS A 328 5.27 27.11 9.53
C HIS A 328 3.99 27.30 8.69
N VAL A 329 3.57 26.29 7.92
CA VAL A 329 2.31 26.33 7.16
C VAL A 329 1.12 26.58 8.08
N LEU A 330 1.05 25.90 9.23
CA LEU A 330 0.00 26.11 10.24
C LEU A 330 -0.04 27.55 10.76
N SER A 331 1.11 28.22 10.90
CA SER A 331 1.17 29.63 11.33
C SER A 331 0.64 30.60 10.29
N GLN A 332 0.67 30.21 9.02
CA GLN A 332 0.20 31.01 7.88
C GLN A 332 -1.28 30.77 7.56
N LEU A 333 -1.87 29.66 8.03
CA LEU A 333 -3.30 29.41 7.88
C LEU A 333 -4.10 30.40 8.76
N SER A 334 -4.56 31.50 8.16
CA SER A 334 -5.32 32.54 8.84
C SER A 334 -6.70 32.06 9.31
N ALA A 335 -7.17 32.57 10.44
CA ALA A 335 -8.54 32.36 10.90
C ALA A 335 -9.58 33.10 10.04
N VAL A 336 -9.13 34.06 9.23
CA VAL A 336 -9.94 34.83 8.27
C VAL A 336 -9.70 34.27 6.87
N VAL A 337 -10.78 33.99 6.14
CA VAL A 337 -10.68 33.53 4.75
C VAL A 337 -10.59 34.75 3.83
N ILE A 338 -9.57 34.79 2.99
CA ILE A 338 -9.46 35.80 1.94
C ILE A 338 -10.38 35.37 0.78
N PRO A 339 -11.30 36.23 0.30
CA PRO A 339 -12.15 35.92 -0.84
C PRO A 339 -11.34 35.45 -2.05
N HIS A 340 -11.85 34.46 -2.77
CA HIS A 340 -11.23 33.90 -3.99
C HIS A 340 -9.86 33.24 -3.82
N GLN A 341 -9.49 32.85 -2.60
CA GLN A 341 -8.31 31.99 -2.40
C GLN A 341 -8.64 30.53 -2.73
N TYR A 342 -7.78 29.89 -3.52
CA TYR A 342 -7.94 28.49 -3.96
C TYR A 342 -6.87 27.60 -3.33
N TRP A 343 -7.15 26.30 -3.20
CA TRP A 343 -6.13 25.34 -2.73
C TRP A 343 -4.92 25.24 -3.66
N GLN A 344 -5.07 25.60 -4.94
CA GLN A 344 -3.96 25.73 -5.87
C GLN A 344 -2.84 26.64 -5.32
N THR A 345 -3.19 27.73 -4.63
CA THR A 345 -2.21 28.63 -4.03
C THR A 345 -1.38 27.94 -2.94
N LEU A 346 -2.02 27.14 -2.08
CA LEU A 346 -1.31 26.36 -1.06
C LEU A 346 -0.42 25.29 -1.71
N LEU A 347 -0.95 24.57 -2.71
CA LEU A 347 -0.17 23.55 -3.43
C LEU A 347 1.05 24.16 -4.13
N HIS A 348 0.91 25.33 -4.75
CA HIS A 348 2.02 26.05 -5.36
C HIS A 348 3.08 26.45 -4.31
N HIS A 349 2.67 27.07 -3.20
CA HIS A 349 3.62 27.41 -2.12
C HIS A 349 4.29 26.17 -1.50
N SER A 350 3.58 25.04 -1.43
CA SER A 350 4.16 23.82 -0.86
C SER A 350 5.34 23.27 -1.65
N GLN A 351 5.51 23.65 -2.92
CA GLN A 351 6.61 23.17 -3.77
C GLN A 351 8.00 23.56 -3.25
N SER A 352 8.12 24.56 -2.37
CA SER A 352 9.39 24.93 -1.72
C SER A 352 9.70 24.13 -0.45
N LEU A 353 8.75 23.33 0.04
CA LEU A 353 8.90 22.51 1.23
C LEU A 353 9.54 21.16 0.89
N SER A 354 9.94 20.41 1.91
CA SER A 354 10.35 19.02 1.75
C SER A 354 9.26 18.14 1.13
N GLU A 355 9.70 17.06 0.48
CA GLU A 355 8.82 16.07 -0.13
C GLU A 355 7.80 15.47 0.87
N GLU A 356 8.24 15.21 2.10
CA GLU A 356 7.39 14.70 3.18
C GLU A 356 6.29 15.70 3.56
N ALA A 357 6.62 16.99 3.73
CA ALA A 357 5.63 18.01 4.07
C ALA A 357 4.61 18.19 2.94
N GLN A 358 5.06 18.20 1.69
CA GLN A 358 4.21 18.29 0.51
C GLN A 358 3.19 17.14 0.46
N GLU A 359 3.64 15.90 0.61
CA GLU A 359 2.77 14.73 0.52
C GLU A 359 1.80 14.62 1.71
N ILE A 360 2.17 15.11 2.90
CA ILE A 360 1.25 15.25 4.05
C ILE A 360 0.16 16.28 3.78
N ILE A 361 0.50 17.44 3.22
CA ILE A 361 -0.47 18.48 2.84
C ILE A 361 -1.45 17.90 1.81
N ILE A 362 -0.96 17.20 0.80
CA ILE A 362 -1.79 16.55 -0.22
C ILE A 362 -2.72 15.50 0.40
N ALA A 363 -2.20 14.63 1.28
CA ALA A 363 -3.01 13.62 1.96
C ALA A 363 -4.14 14.27 2.78
N CYS A 364 -3.87 15.39 3.47
CA CYS A 364 -4.89 16.15 4.20
C CYS A 364 -5.93 16.78 3.24
N LEU A 365 -5.50 17.39 2.14
CA LEU A 365 -6.39 18.02 1.16
C LEU A 365 -7.35 17.01 0.52
N LEU A 366 -6.88 15.79 0.23
CA LEU A 366 -7.68 14.69 -0.30
C LEU A 366 -8.83 14.26 0.64
N GLU A 367 -8.76 14.58 1.94
CA GLU A 367 -9.86 14.28 2.88
C GLU A 367 -10.94 15.36 2.91
N LEU A 368 -10.64 16.59 2.51
CA LEU A 368 -11.56 17.73 2.67
C LEU A 368 -12.78 17.66 1.73
N TYR A 369 -12.65 16.93 0.62
CA TYR A 369 -13.63 16.89 -0.47
C TYR A 369 -14.04 15.45 -0.79
N PRO A 370 -14.75 14.76 0.13
CA PRO A 370 -15.08 13.35 0.00
C PRO A 370 -15.93 13.06 -1.24
N LYS A 371 -16.93 13.89 -1.54
CA LYS A 371 -17.81 13.72 -2.70
C LYS A 371 -17.06 13.71 -4.03
N GLN A 372 -16.01 14.51 -4.15
CA GLN A 372 -15.19 14.61 -5.36
C GLN A 372 -14.16 13.49 -5.46
N THR A 373 -13.66 13.04 -4.31
CA THR A 373 -12.57 12.06 -4.24
C THR A 373 -13.08 10.63 -4.29
N ASP A 374 -14.17 10.31 -3.57
CA ASP A 374 -14.66 8.93 -3.44
C ASP A 374 -15.09 8.33 -4.78
N ASN A 375 -15.70 9.13 -5.66
CA ASN A 375 -16.15 8.68 -6.99
C ASN A 375 -15.00 8.20 -7.90
N LEU A 376 -13.76 8.55 -7.57
CA LEU A 376 -12.58 8.17 -8.35
C LEU A 376 -12.04 6.79 -7.95
N GLU A 377 -12.44 6.22 -6.81
CA GLU A 377 -11.88 4.96 -6.30
C GLU A 377 -12.13 3.76 -7.23
N HIS A 378 -13.26 3.76 -7.95
CA HIS A 378 -13.61 2.71 -8.92
C HIS A 378 -12.72 2.73 -10.17
N GLN A 379 -11.92 3.77 -10.36
CA GLN A 379 -11.01 3.91 -11.51
C GLN A 379 -9.60 3.39 -11.20
N MET A 380 -9.36 2.76 -10.05
CA MET A 380 -8.01 2.31 -9.64
C MET A 380 -7.52 1.04 -10.35
N ASN A 381 -8.40 0.30 -11.04
CA ASN A 381 -8.00 -0.82 -11.88
C ASN A 381 -7.62 -0.32 -13.28
N ALA A 382 -6.75 -1.06 -13.97
CA ALA A 382 -6.28 -0.73 -15.32
C ALA A 382 -6.24 -1.97 -16.21
N ASP A 383 -6.46 -1.76 -17.51
CA ASP A 383 -6.04 -2.71 -18.54
C ASP A 383 -4.52 -2.64 -18.70
N GLU A 384 -3.86 -3.78 -18.44
CA GLU A 384 -2.41 -3.92 -18.47
C GLU A 384 -1.84 -4.16 -19.87
N THR A 385 -2.69 -4.22 -20.89
CA THR A 385 -2.27 -4.46 -22.27
C THR A 385 -1.28 -3.40 -22.75
N LEU A 386 -0.07 -3.84 -23.10
CA LEU A 386 0.94 -3.02 -23.78
C LEU A 386 0.86 -3.28 -25.28
N ALA A 387 0.66 -2.26 -26.10
CA ALA A 387 0.45 -2.43 -27.54
C ALA A 387 1.21 -1.38 -28.37
N LEU A 388 1.51 -1.76 -29.61
CA LEU A 388 1.95 -0.84 -30.65
C LEU A 388 0.78 -0.59 -31.60
N ILE A 389 0.68 0.62 -32.11
CA ILE A 389 -0.31 0.96 -33.13
C ILE A 389 0.24 0.58 -34.50
N SER A 390 -0.63 0.08 -35.38
CA SER A 390 -0.23 -0.21 -36.76
C SER A 390 0.20 1.07 -37.47
N GLY A 391 1.26 0.98 -38.28
CA GLY A 391 1.76 2.10 -39.07
C GLY A 391 2.77 3.01 -38.37
N THR A 392 3.01 2.86 -37.06
CA THR A 392 4.07 3.57 -36.33
C THR A 392 5.44 3.39 -37.01
N THR A 393 6.16 4.49 -37.19
CA THR A 393 7.48 4.55 -37.79
C THR A 393 8.60 4.66 -36.76
N ALA A 394 9.85 4.45 -37.18
CA ALA A 394 11.03 4.68 -36.36
C ALA A 394 11.12 6.14 -35.88
N SER A 395 10.78 7.12 -36.72
CA SER A 395 10.74 8.53 -36.31
C SER A 395 9.69 8.80 -35.23
N ASP A 396 8.50 8.21 -35.34
CA ASP A 396 7.42 8.44 -34.35
C ASP A 396 7.85 7.95 -32.97
N LEU A 397 8.40 6.73 -32.90
CA LEU A 397 8.85 6.16 -31.63
C LEU A 397 10.08 6.91 -31.11
N THR A 398 11.02 7.31 -31.96
CA THR A 398 12.19 8.12 -31.57
C THR A 398 11.77 9.45 -30.95
N ALA A 399 10.84 10.17 -31.59
CA ALA A 399 10.32 11.45 -31.09
C ALA A 399 9.61 11.27 -29.74
N LEU A 400 8.81 10.20 -29.58
CA LEU A 400 8.17 9.88 -28.31
C LEU A 400 9.20 9.63 -27.19
N LEU A 401 10.27 8.89 -27.49
CA LEU A 401 11.35 8.63 -26.52
C LEU A 401 12.08 9.92 -26.13
N GLU A 402 12.38 10.79 -27.09
CA GLU A 402 13.01 12.10 -26.85
C GLU A 402 12.12 13.03 -26.03
N GLN A 403 10.80 12.87 -26.09
CA GLN A 403 9.86 13.67 -25.31
C GLN A 403 9.59 13.11 -23.91
N ARG A 404 9.38 11.78 -23.79
CA ARG A 404 8.82 11.15 -22.57
C ARG A 404 9.85 10.36 -21.76
N TYR A 405 10.94 9.94 -22.38
CA TYR A 405 11.96 9.08 -21.77
C TYR A 405 13.33 9.76 -21.62
N GLN A 406 13.40 11.09 -21.64
CA GLN A 406 14.66 11.82 -21.44
C GLN A 406 15.39 11.41 -20.15
N TRP A 407 14.64 11.09 -19.09
CA TRP A 407 15.18 10.61 -17.83
C TRP A 407 16.01 9.32 -18.00
N ALA A 408 15.60 8.44 -18.93
CA ALA A 408 16.32 7.21 -19.25
C ALA A 408 17.48 7.47 -20.22
N LEU A 409 17.25 8.30 -21.24
CA LEU A 409 18.24 8.56 -22.30
C LEU A 409 19.49 9.30 -21.80
N LYS A 410 19.36 10.10 -20.73
CA LYS A 410 20.47 10.87 -20.12
C LYS A 410 21.40 10.02 -19.25
N ILE A 411 21.08 8.77 -18.97
CA ILE A 411 21.89 7.91 -18.10
C ILE A 411 23.05 7.34 -18.90
N ASP A 412 24.27 7.53 -18.39
CA ASP A 412 25.45 6.86 -18.93
C ASP A 412 25.59 5.46 -18.32
N PHE A 413 25.21 4.43 -19.08
CA PHE A 413 25.33 3.03 -18.68
C PHE A 413 26.76 2.47 -18.87
N GLU A 414 27.71 3.23 -19.41
CA GLU A 414 29.12 2.83 -19.36
C GLU A 414 29.71 3.03 -17.95
N GLN A 415 29.09 3.89 -17.13
CA GLN A 415 29.47 4.06 -15.74
C GLN A 415 29.04 2.84 -14.89
N PRO A 416 29.96 2.20 -14.14
CA PRO A 416 29.63 1.07 -13.26
C PRO A 416 28.56 1.40 -12.21
N ASP A 417 28.57 2.63 -11.68
CA ASP A 417 27.56 3.08 -10.70
C ASP A 417 26.12 3.08 -11.26
N ASN A 418 25.93 3.11 -12.58
CA ASN A 418 24.61 3.03 -13.23
C ASN A 418 24.20 1.61 -13.62
N ASN A 419 25.12 0.63 -13.50
CA ASN A 419 24.92 -0.80 -13.72
C ASN A 419 25.47 -1.61 -12.53
N TYR A 420 25.17 -1.18 -11.31
CA TYR A 420 25.76 -1.75 -10.11
C TYR A 420 24.97 -2.96 -9.61
N TRP A 421 23.63 -2.86 -9.57
CA TRP A 421 22.74 -3.92 -9.10
C TRP A 421 22.14 -4.71 -10.26
N PHE A 422 21.99 -6.02 -10.09
CA PHE A 422 21.05 -6.84 -10.86
C PHE A 422 19.97 -7.41 -9.93
N TRP A 423 18.77 -7.61 -10.48
CA TRP A 423 17.63 -8.18 -9.74
C TRP A 423 17.40 -9.61 -10.18
N TYR A 424 17.13 -10.54 -9.26
CA TYR A 424 16.85 -11.94 -9.58
C TYR A 424 15.77 -12.50 -8.66
N ARG A 425 15.24 -13.70 -8.95
CA ARG A 425 14.36 -14.44 -8.03
C ARG A 425 15.14 -15.52 -7.31
N SER A 426 15.05 -15.57 -5.98
CA SER A 426 15.69 -16.64 -5.20
C SER A 426 14.99 -17.98 -5.43
N ALA A 427 15.74 -19.08 -5.54
CA ALA A 427 15.18 -20.42 -5.69
C ALA A 427 14.32 -20.84 -4.47
N ASP A 428 14.71 -20.47 -3.25
CA ASP A 428 14.10 -20.99 -2.02
C ASP A 428 12.65 -20.52 -1.79
N LYS A 429 12.35 -19.26 -2.16
CA LYS A 429 11.06 -18.60 -1.85
C LYS A 429 10.46 -17.81 -3.02
N GLU A 430 11.08 -17.91 -4.20
CA GLU A 430 10.71 -17.17 -5.41
C GLU A 430 10.60 -15.65 -5.22
N GLU A 431 11.32 -15.10 -4.24
CA GLU A 431 11.27 -13.68 -3.93
C GLU A 431 12.31 -12.89 -4.72
N PRO A 432 11.96 -11.67 -5.16
CA PRO A 432 12.94 -10.73 -5.69
C PRO A 432 14.08 -10.41 -4.71
N ARG A 433 15.30 -10.51 -5.22
CA ARG A 433 16.56 -10.16 -4.54
C ARG A 433 17.39 -9.26 -5.46
N ILE A 434 18.41 -8.64 -4.87
CA ILE A 434 19.42 -7.87 -5.59
C ILE A 434 20.80 -8.47 -5.33
N GLY A 435 21.62 -8.51 -6.37
CA GLY A 435 23.04 -8.84 -6.33
C GLY A 435 23.87 -7.75 -6.98
N ILE A 436 25.16 -7.70 -6.67
CA ILE A 436 26.13 -6.76 -7.23
C ILE A 436 26.74 -7.36 -8.50
N HIS A 437 26.66 -6.64 -9.62
CA HIS A 437 27.29 -7.05 -10.88
C HIS A 437 28.78 -7.33 -10.70
N GLY A 438 29.26 -8.46 -11.23
CA GLY A 438 30.66 -8.87 -11.13
C GLY A 438 31.11 -9.47 -9.79
N ASP A 439 30.34 -9.28 -8.71
CA ASP A 439 30.67 -9.79 -7.36
C ASP A 439 29.78 -10.97 -6.94
N ASP A 440 28.46 -10.85 -7.14
CA ASP A 440 27.48 -11.86 -6.73
C ASP A 440 27.15 -12.85 -7.87
N LEU A 441 26.92 -14.11 -7.53
CA LEU A 441 26.45 -15.14 -8.47
C LEU A 441 25.00 -14.90 -8.90
N GLY A 442 24.61 -15.40 -10.08
CA GLY A 442 23.22 -15.40 -10.54
C GLY A 442 22.86 -14.24 -11.48
N GLU A 443 23.85 -13.49 -11.98
CA GLU A 443 23.66 -12.42 -12.97
C GLU A 443 22.97 -12.94 -14.24
N GLU A 444 23.22 -14.19 -14.63
CA GLU A 444 22.56 -14.86 -15.76
C GLU A 444 21.06 -15.11 -15.52
N LYS A 445 20.58 -14.96 -14.27
CA LYS A 445 19.17 -15.05 -13.87
C LYS A 445 18.53 -13.68 -13.65
N GLN A 446 19.17 -12.61 -14.11
CA GLN A 446 18.65 -11.27 -13.94
C GLN A 446 17.24 -11.11 -14.55
N LEU A 447 16.38 -10.41 -13.83
CA LEU A 447 15.06 -10.00 -14.25
C LEU A 447 15.17 -8.77 -15.16
N PRO A 448 14.34 -8.65 -16.20
CA PRO A 448 14.36 -7.52 -17.14
C PRO A 448 13.69 -6.27 -16.55
N LEU A 449 14.16 -5.80 -15.39
CA LEU A 449 13.66 -4.62 -14.69
C LEU A 449 14.39 -3.33 -15.09
N ASP A 450 15.41 -3.44 -15.93
CA ASP A 450 16.29 -2.38 -16.43
C ASP A 450 15.64 -1.53 -17.54
N ILE A 451 14.41 -1.06 -17.31
CA ILE A 451 13.60 -0.33 -18.30
C ILE A 451 14.34 0.86 -18.91
N ALA A 452 15.11 1.59 -18.10
CA ALA A 452 15.92 2.72 -18.55
C ALA A 452 16.98 2.29 -19.59
N ARG A 453 17.72 1.22 -19.29
CA ARG A 453 18.77 0.66 -20.15
C ARG A 453 18.17 0.08 -21.43
N GLN A 454 17.10 -0.70 -21.31
CA GLN A 454 16.37 -1.23 -22.47
C GLN A 454 15.84 -0.12 -23.38
N THR A 455 15.34 0.98 -22.80
CA THR A 455 14.83 2.14 -23.55
C THR A 455 15.95 2.84 -24.31
N GLN A 456 17.12 3.03 -23.69
CA GLN A 456 18.28 3.63 -24.36
C GLN A 456 18.78 2.74 -25.51
N ALA A 457 18.88 1.42 -25.29
CA ALA A 457 19.28 0.48 -26.32
C ALA A 457 18.31 0.50 -27.53
N LEU A 458 17.00 0.54 -27.27
CA LEU A 458 15.98 0.72 -28.32
C LEU A 458 16.17 2.04 -29.07
N TYR A 459 16.37 3.14 -28.35
CA TYR A 459 16.58 4.46 -28.94
C TYR A 459 17.79 4.49 -29.88
N LEU A 460 18.93 3.95 -29.45
CA LEU A 460 20.14 3.87 -30.26
C LEU A 460 19.94 2.99 -31.50
N ALA A 461 19.27 1.84 -31.36
CA ALA A 461 18.97 0.96 -32.50
C ALA A 461 18.04 1.61 -33.52
N LEU A 462 17.03 2.38 -33.08
CA LEU A 462 16.14 3.13 -33.98
C LEU A 462 16.86 4.23 -34.76
N LYS A 463 17.91 4.84 -34.19
CA LYS A 463 18.74 5.83 -34.90
C LYS A 463 19.56 5.24 -36.04
N GLN A 464 19.77 3.92 -36.08
CA GLN A 464 20.53 3.24 -37.13
C GLN A 464 19.70 2.83 -38.35
N VAL A 465 18.37 2.99 -38.30
CA VAL A 465 17.46 2.64 -39.40
C VAL A 465 16.86 3.89 -40.05
N SER A 466 16.32 3.74 -41.26
CA SER A 466 15.63 4.85 -41.93
C SER A 466 14.46 5.35 -41.05
N PRO A 467 14.28 6.67 -40.87
CA PRO A 467 13.19 7.24 -40.08
C PRO A 467 11.79 6.74 -40.49
N HIS A 468 11.61 6.42 -41.78
CA HIS A 468 10.34 5.94 -42.33
C HIS A 468 10.11 4.43 -42.16
N THR A 469 11.09 3.69 -41.62
CA THR A 469 10.98 2.25 -41.35
C THR A 469 9.80 2.01 -40.43
N LYS A 470 8.89 1.09 -40.79
CA LYS A 470 7.80 0.68 -39.91
C LYS A 470 8.36 -0.08 -38.72
N ILE A 471 7.86 0.22 -37.51
CA ILE A 471 8.27 -0.47 -36.29
C ILE A 471 8.02 -1.98 -36.40
N ALA A 472 6.95 -2.41 -37.08
CA ALA A 472 6.71 -3.82 -37.35
C ALA A 472 7.88 -4.49 -38.11
N THR A 473 8.40 -3.84 -39.16
CA THR A 473 9.55 -4.33 -39.93
C THR A 473 10.81 -4.35 -39.07
N PHE A 474 11.07 -3.29 -38.31
CA PHE A 474 12.20 -3.23 -37.38
C PHE A 474 12.15 -4.36 -36.34
N LEU A 475 10.99 -4.62 -35.75
CA LEU A 475 10.82 -5.67 -34.74
C LEU A 475 10.85 -7.09 -35.32
N LEU A 476 10.55 -7.28 -36.61
CA LEU A 476 10.79 -8.58 -37.27
C LEU A 476 12.29 -8.87 -37.41
N GLN A 477 13.10 -7.83 -37.65
CA GLN A 477 14.55 -7.95 -37.74
C GLN A 477 15.23 -8.00 -36.36
N GLN A 478 14.67 -7.28 -35.37
CA GLN A 478 15.21 -7.15 -34.01
C GLN A 478 14.15 -7.51 -32.95
N PRO A 479 13.75 -8.79 -32.86
CA PRO A 479 12.60 -9.22 -32.03
C PRO A 479 12.78 -8.99 -30.52
N HIS A 480 14.02 -8.91 -30.04
CA HIS A 480 14.32 -8.66 -28.62
C HIS A 480 13.83 -7.28 -28.15
N PHE A 481 13.64 -6.31 -29.05
CA PHE A 481 13.07 -4.99 -28.72
C PHE A 481 11.54 -4.97 -28.59
N ARG A 482 10.85 -6.08 -28.89
CA ARG A 482 9.37 -6.10 -28.97
C ARG A 482 8.71 -5.66 -27.66
N THR A 483 9.18 -6.16 -26.52
CA THR A 483 8.58 -5.86 -25.22
C THR A 483 8.77 -4.40 -24.84
N ILE A 484 10.00 -3.89 -24.94
CA ILE A 484 10.30 -2.51 -24.59
C ILE A 484 9.65 -1.51 -25.56
N ALA A 485 9.59 -1.80 -26.86
CA ALA A 485 8.90 -0.94 -27.83
C ALA A 485 7.39 -0.83 -27.54
N ARG A 486 6.73 -1.94 -27.20
CA ARG A 486 5.30 -1.93 -26.79
C ARG A 486 5.10 -1.14 -25.50
N ARG A 487 5.99 -1.32 -24.52
CA ARG A 487 5.95 -0.57 -23.25
C ARG A 487 6.11 0.92 -23.50
N THR A 488 7.21 1.35 -24.11
CA THR A 488 7.53 2.77 -24.27
C THR A 488 6.51 3.50 -25.13
N TRP A 489 5.95 2.84 -26.16
CA TRP A 489 4.85 3.40 -26.92
C TRP A 489 3.59 3.57 -26.07
N THR A 490 3.16 2.53 -25.36
CA THR A 490 1.94 2.59 -24.55
C THR A 490 2.07 3.61 -23.41
N LEU A 491 3.15 3.55 -22.64
CA LEU A 491 3.38 4.38 -21.47
C LEU A 491 3.79 5.81 -21.84
N GLY A 492 4.45 6.01 -22.98
CA GLY A 492 4.71 7.33 -23.53
C GLY A 492 3.42 8.12 -23.83
N HIS A 493 2.35 7.42 -24.22
CA HIS A 493 1.02 8.00 -24.44
C HIS A 493 0.09 7.91 -23.22
N SER A 494 0.54 7.32 -22.12
CA SER A 494 -0.21 7.28 -20.87
C SER A 494 -0.04 8.59 -20.10
N PRO A 495 -1.03 9.02 -19.28
CA PRO A 495 -0.98 10.30 -18.59
C PRO A 495 0.31 10.50 -17.76
N MET A 496 0.67 9.51 -16.92
CA MET A 496 1.84 9.53 -16.05
C MET A 496 3.00 8.72 -16.63
N GLY A 497 2.74 7.56 -17.22
CA GLY A 497 3.76 6.74 -17.85
C GLY A 497 4.60 5.93 -16.85
N ASP A 498 5.90 5.80 -17.12
CA ASP A 498 6.83 5.00 -16.31
C ASP A 498 7.33 5.74 -15.06
N ILE A 499 7.64 4.97 -14.01
CA ILE A 499 8.45 5.46 -12.89
C ILE A 499 9.84 5.81 -13.42
N GLN A 500 10.30 7.03 -13.16
CA GLN A 500 11.54 7.57 -13.73
C GLN A 500 12.74 7.16 -12.87
N ILE A 501 13.07 5.87 -12.89
CA ILE A 501 14.07 5.26 -12.01
C ILE A 501 15.08 4.41 -12.79
N ASN A 502 16.37 4.56 -12.47
CA ASN A 502 17.37 3.54 -12.80
C ASN A 502 17.47 2.54 -11.64
N ILE A 503 16.78 1.40 -11.76
CA ILE A 503 16.76 0.39 -10.70
C ILE A 503 18.08 -0.37 -10.54
N LEU A 504 19.03 -0.18 -11.46
CA LEU A 504 20.36 -0.77 -11.41
C LEU A 504 21.40 0.14 -10.74
N SER A 505 21.06 1.42 -10.51
CA SER A 505 22.02 2.39 -9.97
C SER A 505 22.45 2.04 -8.55
N ARG A 506 23.73 2.19 -8.24
CA ARG A 506 24.28 2.03 -6.89
C ARG A 506 23.54 2.88 -5.84
N ARG A 507 23.06 4.05 -6.26
CA ARG A 507 22.38 5.04 -5.40
C ARG A 507 20.87 4.83 -5.31
N VAL A 508 20.32 3.82 -5.99
CA VAL A 508 18.88 3.56 -5.93
C VAL A 508 18.48 3.17 -4.52
N LEU A 509 17.35 3.71 -4.05
CA LEU A 509 16.72 3.32 -2.81
C LEU A 509 15.39 2.61 -3.13
N PRO A 510 15.37 1.26 -3.23
CA PRO A 510 14.15 0.51 -3.55
C PRO A 510 13.01 0.79 -2.56
N ILE A 511 13.35 1.22 -1.34
CA ILE A 511 12.40 1.64 -0.31
C ILE A 511 11.42 2.71 -0.80
N HIS A 512 11.80 3.57 -1.75
CA HIS A 512 10.90 4.56 -2.34
C HIS A 512 9.72 3.91 -3.08
N LEU A 513 9.99 2.84 -3.86
CA LEU A 513 8.96 2.05 -4.53
C LEU A 513 8.07 1.32 -3.51
N LEU A 514 8.68 0.81 -2.44
CA LEU A 514 7.94 0.14 -1.36
C LEU A 514 6.98 1.13 -0.68
N ARG A 515 7.45 2.32 -0.32
CA ARG A 515 6.65 3.36 0.32
C ARG A 515 5.49 3.81 -0.56
N CYS A 516 5.70 4.02 -1.85
CA CYS A 516 4.63 4.32 -2.81
C CYS A 516 3.52 3.27 -2.78
N LYS A 517 3.88 1.99 -2.94
CA LYS A 517 2.89 0.90 -2.92
C LYS A 517 2.16 0.83 -1.59
N LEU A 518 2.90 0.88 -0.49
CA LEU A 518 2.35 0.77 0.86
C LEU A 518 1.44 1.95 1.20
N ALA A 519 1.75 3.17 0.74
CA ALA A 519 0.87 4.33 0.86
C ALA A 519 -0.44 4.13 0.08
N MET A 520 -0.38 3.58 -1.14
CA MET A 520 -1.57 3.22 -1.92
C MET A 520 -2.39 2.11 -1.26
N LEU A 521 -1.75 1.11 -0.65
CA LEU A 521 -2.46 0.13 0.17
C LEU A 521 -3.11 0.83 1.38
N GLY A 522 -2.43 1.81 1.98
CA GLY A 522 -2.89 2.64 3.10
C GLY A 522 -2.19 2.33 4.42
N ALA A 523 -0.91 1.98 4.32
CA ALA A 523 -0.03 1.82 5.46
C ALA A 523 0.38 3.19 6.05
N THR A 524 0.81 3.16 7.30
CA THR A 524 1.28 4.31 8.09
C THR A 524 2.49 3.91 8.93
N LYS A 525 3.14 4.87 9.60
CA LYS A 525 4.36 4.69 10.41
C LYS A 525 5.48 3.99 9.63
N PHE A 526 5.90 4.61 8.53
CA PHE A 526 7.03 4.14 7.73
C PHE A 526 8.31 4.18 8.57
N ASP A 527 8.84 3.01 8.88
CA ASP A 527 10.00 2.81 9.74
C ASP A 527 11.04 1.98 8.98
N PRO A 528 11.92 2.64 8.20
CA PRO A 528 13.03 1.99 7.52
C PRO A 528 13.92 1.22 8.52
N ARG A 529 14.29 0.00 8.14
CA ARG A 529 15.24 -0.82 8.92
C ARG A 529 16.54 -1.08 8.16
N SER A 530 16.53 -0.76 6.87
CA SER A 530 17.68 -0.61 5.97
C SER A 530 17.14 0.01 4.66
N ASP A 531 18.02 0.23 3.69
CA ASP A 531 17.64 0.72 2.35
C ASP A 531 16.77 -0.27 1.54
N ARG A 532 16.59 -1.50 2.04
CA ARG A 532 15.96 -2.62 1.32
C ARG A 532 14.64 -3.09 1.93
N TRP A 533 14.32 -2.68 3.15
CA TRP A 533 13.08 -3.08 3.82
C TRP A 533 12.66 -2.12 4.92
N LEU A 534 11.37 -2.07 5.17
CA LEU A 534 10.77 -1.21 6.19
C LEU A 534 9.63 -1.90 6.94
N ARG A 535 9.29 -1.34 8.10
CA ARG A 535 8.10 -1.70 8.85
C ARG A 535 7.03 -0.64 8.65
N VAL A 536 5.78 -1.09 8.61
CA VAL A 536 4.60 -0.22 8.55
C VAL A 536 3.48 -0.78 9.41
N THR A 537 2.43 0.01 9.61
CA THR A 537 1.21 -0.41 10.27
C THR A 537 0.00 -0.17 9.36
N PHE A 538 -0.86 -1.18 9.21
CA PHE A 538 -2.16 -1.08 8.53
C PHE A 538 -3.28 -0.89 9.55
N TYR A 539 -4.37 -0.24 9.10
CA TYR A 539 -5.60 -0.05 9.90
C TYR A 539 -5.42 0.67 11.23
N GLN A 540 -4.30 1.36 11.41
CA GLN A 540 -4.07 2.16 12.60
C GLN A 540 -5.01 3.37 12.59
N GLY A 541 -5.87 3.49 13.60
CA GLY A 541 -6.93 4.51 13.67
C GLY A 541 -8.24 4.11 12.99
N ALA A 542 -8.29 2.97 12.28
CA ALA A 542 -9.51 2.52 11.62
C ALA A 542 -10.60 2.13 12.62
N PRO A 543 -11.89 2.25 12.26
CA PRO A 543 -13.02 1.83 13.11
C PRO A 543 -12.94 0.35 13.47
N LEU A 544 -13.53 -0.02 14.60
CA LEU A 544 -13.73 -1.42 14.99
C LEU A 544 -14.87 -2.05 14.17
N ILE A 545 -14.95 -3.38 14.17
CA ILE A 545 -15.92 -4.10 13.31
C ILE A 545 -17.39 -3.81 13.66
N ASP A 546 -17.66 -3.34 14.87
CA ASP A 546 -18.98 -3.03 15.41
C ASP A 546 -19.32 -1.53 15.33
N GLU A 547 -18.49 -0.73 14.66
CA GLU A 547 -18.67 0.71 14.47
C GLU A 547 -18.11 1.20 13.11
N ILE A 548 -18.15 0.33 12.10
CA ILE A 548 -17.66 0.63 10.76
C ILE A 548 -18.33 1.91 10.22
N HIS A 549 -17.52 2.89 9.81
CA HIS A 549 -17.98 4.17 9.30
C HIS A 549 -17.07 4.73 8.21
N ALA A 550 -17.59 5.66 7.40
CA ALA A 550 -16.85 6.31 6.30
C ALA A 550 -16.00 7.53 6.71
N ASN A 551 -16.01 7.92 8.00
CA ASN A 551 -15.28 9.09 8.50
C ASN A 551 -13.76 8.93 8.40
N GLU A 552 -13.03 10.04 8.55
CA GLU A 552 -11.60 10.10 8.36
C GLU A 552 -10.82 9.60 9.58
N TRP A 553 -9.68 8.97 9.33
CA TRP A 553 -8.78 8.48 10.38
C TRP A 553 -7.30 8.64 10.04
N LEU A 554 -6.94 9.65 9.23
CA LEU A 554 -5.54 9.92 8.87
C LEU A 554 -4.68 10.30 10.09
N PHE A 555 -3.42 9.90 10.08
CA PHE A 555 -2.42 10.27 11.10
C PHE A 555 -2.87 9.95 12.53
N PRO A 556 -3.13 8.67 12.86
CA PRO A 556 -3.60 8.28 14.19
C PRO A 556 -2.60 8.69 15.27
N ILE A 557 -3.09 9.31 16.33
CA ILE A 557 -2.30 9.71 17.50
C ILE A 557 -2.66 8.85 18.69
N LEU A 558 -1.70 8.68 19.61
CA LEU A 558 -1.94 7.98 20.86
C LEU A 558 -3.06 8.69 21.66
N PRO A 559 -4.11 7.97 22.09
CA PRO A 559 -5.15 8.54 22.94
C PRO A 559 -4.58 9.09 24.25
N THR A 560 -4.95 10.30 24.62
CA THR A 560 -4.62 10.88 25.94
C THR A 560 -5.72 10.57 26.95
N ALA A 561 -5.42 10.65 28.24
CA ALA A 561 -6.40 10.39 29.30
C ALA A 561 -7.70 11.22 29.16
N LYS A 562 -7.63 12.44 28.60
CA LYS A 562 -8.77 13.32 28.33
C LYS A 562 -9.71 12.80 27.22
N SER A 563 -9.20 12.03 26.26
CA SER A 563 -10.06 11.44 25.21
C SER A 563 -11.01 10.35 25.74
N HIS A 564 -10.79 9.85 26.96
CA HIS A 564 -11.69 8.91 27.62
C HIS A 564 -12.93 9.57 28.24
N SER A 565 -12.92 10.88 28.52
CA SER A 565 -14.07 11.59 29.10
C SER A 565 -15.05 12.11 28.05
N GLU A 566 -14.58 12.60 26.90
CA GLU A 566 -15.44 13.15 25.84
C GLU A 566 -16.37 12.11 25.18
N ILE A 567 -16.04 10.82 25.27
CA ILE A 567 -16.90 9.73 24.75
C ILE A 567 -18.01 9.36 25.76
N LYS A 568 -17.80 9.57 27.07
CA LYS A 568 -18.86 9.33 28.06
C LYS A 568 -20.01 10.33 27.90
N GLU A 569 -19.73 11.57 27.53
CA GLU A 569 -20.77 12.60 27.35
C GLU A 569 -21.57 12.46 26.05
N ARG A 570 -21.09 11.74 25.04
CA ARG A 570 -21.83 11.51 23.77
C ARG A 570 -22.73 10.27 23.79
N HIS A 571 -22.68 9.47 24.85
CA HIS A 571 -23.50 8.28 25.05
C HIS A 571 -24.35 8.32 26.33
N SER A 572 -24.37 9.47 27.00
CA SER A 572 -25.46 9.94 27.86
C SER A 572 -26.32 10.93 27.07
#